data_AF-A0A3D2RZH9-F1
#
_entry.id   AF-A0A3D2RZH9-F1
#
_cell.length_a   1.000
_cell.length_b   1.000
_cell.length_c   1.000
_cell.angle_alpha   90.00
_cell.angle_beta   90.00
_cell.angle_gamma   90.00
#
_symmetry.space_group_name_H-M   'P 1'
#
loop_
_entity.id
_entity.type
_entity.pdbx_description
1 polymer ?
#
loop_
_entity_poly.entity_id
_entity_poly.type
_entity_poly.pdbx_seq_one_letter_code
_entity_poly.pdbx_strand_id
1 'polypeptide(L)'
;AFKNRTIHTYHTEGAGGGHAPDIIKVCGENNVLPSSTNPTRPFTVNTIDEHLDMLMVCHHLDASIPEDLAFAESRIRPETIAAEDILHDLGAFSIMASDSQAMGRVGEVVIRTWQTAHKMRVQRGQLLEETGKNDNFRAKRYIAKYTINPAIAHGISDQVGSIEVGKMADLVIWHPAFFGVKPQLIVKGGFIVQAAMGDANASIPTPQPILQRPMFGAFGRVPNTTSCTFVSQASLDCEIGDQLKLQKPLIPVRSCRSLSKADMVHNNYLPAIEVHPETYEVLADGNLLTCEPAELLPMAQRYFLF
;
A
#
# COMPACT_ATOMS: atom_id res chain seq x y z
N ALA A 1 -24.29 6.18 6.84
CA ALA A 1 -24.42 6.93 5.56
C ALA A 1 -24.18 6.09 4.30
N PHE A 2 -23.29 5.08 4.34
CA PHE A 2 -22.93 4.31 3.14
C PHE A 2 -24.10 3.54 2.50
N LYS A 3 -25.10 3.10 3.28
CA LYS A 3 -26.26 2.32 2.78
C LYS A 3 -25.80 1.12 1.93
N ASN A 4 -24.81 0.37 2.43
CA ASN A 4 -24.19 -0.80 1.81
C ASN A 4 -23.59 -0.59 0.41
N ARG A 5 -23.39 0.67 -0.02
CA ARG A 5 -22.72 0.96 -1.30
C ARG A 5 -21.23 0.75 -1.16
N THR A 6 -20.61 0.16 -2.17
CA THR A 6 -19.15 -0.03 -2.26
C THR A 6 -18.42 1.29 -2.00
N ILE A 7 -17.44 1.24 -1.10
CA ILE A 7 -16.53 2.35 -0.81
C ILE A 7 -15.14 1.82 -0.47
N HIS A 8 -14.12 2.54 -0.92
CA HIS A 8 -12.74 2.34 -0.50
C HIS A 8 -12.44 3.28 0.67
N THR A 9 -12.09 2.72 1.83
CA THR A 9 -11.65 3.51 2.98
C THR A 9 -10.12 3.64 2.98
N TYR A 10 -9.65 4.88 2.93
CA TYR A 10 -8.22 5.18 3.01
C TYR A 10 -7.74 5.13 4.47
N HIS A 11 -6.45 4.85 4.67
CA HIS A 11 -5.77 4.75 5.99
C HIS A 11 -6.70 4.28 7.12
N THR A 12 -7.26 3.08 6.94
CA THR A 12 -8.43 2.60 7.69
C THR A 12 -8.16 2.40 9.17
N GLU A 13 -6.90 2.26 9.59
CA GLU A 13 -6.52 2.23 11.01
C GLU A 13 -6.81 3.57 11.72
N GLY A 14 -6.66 4.70 11.03
CA GLY A 14 -7.13 6.00 11.49
C GLY A 14 -6.06 7.04 11.83
N ALA A 15 -4.77 6.70 11.96
CA ALA A 15 -3.71 7.68 12.17
C ALA A 15 -3.65 8.71 11.02
N GLY A 16 -3.74 8.23 9.78
CA GLY A 16 -3.85 9.08 8.58
C GLY A 16 -5.15 9.90 8.52
N GLY A 17 -6.19 9.52 9.29
CA GLY A 17 -7.44 10.26 9.43
C GLY A 17 -8.67 9.35 9.47
N GLY A 18 -9.65 9.70 10.28
CA GLY A 18 -10.89 8.95 10.42
C GLY A 18 -11.62 9.28 11.72
N HIS A 19 -12.76 8.62 11.93
CA HIS A 19 -13.49 8.72 13.18
C HIS A 19 -12.63 8.18 14.34
N ALA A 20 -12.36 9.00 15.35
CA ALA A 20 -11.57 8.62 16.50
C ALA A 20 -12.46 7.99 17.60
N PRO A 21 -12.04 6.87 18.22
CA PRO A 21 -10.84 6.06 17.95
C PRO A 21 -11.09 4.89 16.99
N ASP A 22 -12.31 4.75 16.45
CA ASP A 22 -12.84 3.44 16.04
C ASP A 22 -13.11 3.25 14.53
N ILE A 23 -12.56 4.12 13.68
CA ILE A 23 -12.67 3.99 12.22
C ILE A 23 -12.22 2.61 11.71
N ILE A 24 -11.26 1.96 12.38
CA ILE A 24 -10.76 0.62 12.03
C ILE A 24 -11.87 -0.46 11.95
N LYS A 25 -13.00 -0.25 12.63
CA LYS A 25 -14.18 -1.13 12.57
C LYS A 25 -14.69 -1.37 11.15
N VAL A 26 -14.52 -0.39 10.25
CA VAL A 26 -15.02 -0.50 8.87
C VAL A 26 -14.35 -1.61 8.06
N CYS A 27 -13.21 -2.17 8.51
CA CYS A 27 -12.62 -3.34 7.85
C CYS A 27 -13.45 -4.63 8.02
N GLY A 28 -14.38 -4.65 8.98
CA GLY A 28 -15.40 -5.69 9.18
C GLY A 28 -16.68 -5.50 8.36
N GLU A 29 -16.78 -4.43 7.56
CA GLU A 29 -17.96 -4.14 6.73
C GLU A 29 -17.84 -4.72 5.31
N ASN A 30 -18.84 -5.47 4.86
CA ASN A 30 -18.76 -6.22 3.60
C ASN A 30 -18.63 -5.31 2.35
N ASN A 31 -19.20 -4.11 2.38
CA ASN A 31 -19.15 -3.15 1.27
C ASN A 31 -17.92 -2.22 1.32
N VAL A 32 -16.99 -2.46 2.24
CA VAL A 32 -15.78 -1.63 2.42
C VAL A 32 -14.56 -2.37 1.86
N LEU A 33 -13.75 -1.64 1.10
CA LEU A 33 -12.45 -2.09 0.60
C LEU A 33 -11.36 -1.37 1.40
N PRO A 34 -10.86 -1.94 2.52
CA PRO A 34 -9.99 -1.22 3.43
C PRO A 34 -8.54 -1.20 2.95
N SER A 35 -7.90 -0.04 3.09
CA SER A 35 -6.48 0.17 2.81
C SER A 35 -5.75 0.83 3.96
N SER A 36 -4.44 0.58 4.03
CA SER A 36 -3.51 1.30 4.89
C SER A 36 -2.62 2.23 4.10
N THR A 37 -2.16 3.28 4.77
CA THR A 37 -1.04 4.10 4.31
C THR A 37 0.22 3.67 5.05
N ASN A 38 1.39 3.97 4.49
CA ASN A 38 2.58 3.24 4.85
C ASN A 38 3.40 3.71 6.07
N PRO A 39 3.22 4.90 6.69
CA PRO A 39 4.06 5.28 7.82
C PRO A 39 3.83 4.47 9.09
N THR A 40 2.60 3.99 9.32
CA THR A 40 2.32 3.13 10.47
C THR A 40 2.90 1.72 10.30
N ARG A 41 3.50 1.39 9.13
CA ARG A 41 3.78 0.02 8.69
C ARG A 41 5.28 -0.34 8.78
N PRO A 42 5.63 -1.49 9.36
CA PRO A 42 4.94 -2.09 10.50
C PRO A 42 5.04 -1.18 11.74
N PHE A 43 4.35 -1.57 12.82
CA PHE A 43 4.53 -0.93 14.11
C PHE A 43 5.97 -1.17 14.65
N THR A 44 6.70 -0.09 14.90
CA THR A 44 8.09 -0.06 15.40
C THR A 44 8.21 0.84 16.63
N VAL A 45 9.37 0.76 17.29
CA VAL A 45 9.63 1.56 18.51
C VAL A 45 9.58 3.07 18.29
N ASN A 46 9.83 3.54 17.06
CA ASN A 46 9.79 4.97 16.73
C ASN A 46 8.44 5.42 16.14
N THR A 47 7.48 4.51 15.94
CA THR A 47 6.26 4.82 15.19
C THR A 47 5.42 5.88 15.90
N ILE A 48 5.22 5.76 17.22
CA ILE A 48 4.34 6.68 17.96
C ILE A 48 4.94 8.08 18.03
N ASP A 49 6.20 8.19 18.45
CA ASP A 49 6.89 9.48 18.58
C ASP A 49 6.92 10.23 17.25
N GLU A 50 7.25 9.52 16.14
CA GLU A 50 7.23 10.12 14.80
C GLU A 50 5.83 10.62 14.43
N HIS A 51 4.78 9.85 14.70
CA HIS A 51 3.43 10.19 14.26
C HIS A 51 2.78 11.29 15.09
N LEU A 52 3.06 11.34 16.39
CA LEU A 52 2.60 12.42 17.25
C LEU A 52 3.17 13.76 16.77
N ASP A 53 4.49 13.85 16.60
CA ASP A 53 5.14 15.09 16.13
C ASP A 53 4.70 15.44 14.70
N MET A 54 4.62 14.46 13.80
CA MET A 54 4.12 14.66 12.43
C MET A 54 2.70 15.24 12.44
N LEU A 55 1.80 14.70 13.25
CA LEU A 55 0.42 15.15 13.33
C LEU A 55 0.34 16.59 13.83
N MET A 56 1.10 16.90 14.88
CA MET A 56 1.17 18.23 15.48
C MET A 56 1.68 19.28 14.48
N VAL A 57 2.76 18.97 13.77
CA VAL A 57 3.29 19.85 12.71
C VAL A 57 2.26 20.03 11.58
N CYS A 58 1.65 18.95 11.09
CA CYS A 58 0.70 19.02 9.98
C CYS A 58 -0.57 19.82 10.30
N HIS A 59 -1.02 19.80 11.56
CA HIS A 59 -2.24 20.49 11.99
C HIS A 59 -1.95 21.81 12.72
N HIS A 60 -0.67 22.22 12.81
CA HIS A 60 -0.23 23.42 13.53
C HIS A 60 -0.70 23.44 15.00
N LEU A 61 -0.62 22.28 15.66
CA LEU A 61 -1.01 22.11 17.06
C LEU A 61 0.13 22.54 18.00
N ASP A 62 -0.23 22.97 19.21
CA ASP A 62 0.71 23.37 20.25
C ASP A 62 0.70 22.38 21.42
N ALA A 63 1.88 21.83 21.75
CA ALA A 63 2.05 20.89 22.86
C ALA A 63 1.67 21.48 24.22
N SER A 64 1.64 22.81 24.35
CA SER A 64 1.26 23.51 25.57
C SER A 64 -0.26 23.67 25.74
N ILE A 65 -1.05 23.37 24.70
CA ILE A 65 -2.52 23.42 24.74
C ILE A 65 -3.07 22.01 25.01
N PRO A 66 -3.73 21.77 26.16
CA PRO A 66 -4.22 20.43 26.53
C PRO A 66 -5.19 19.82 25.51
N GLU A 67 -6.04 20.64 24.88
CA GLU A 67 -7.01 20.20 23.87
C GLU A 67 -6.33 19.72 22.58
N ASP A 68 -5.23 20.37 22.19
CA ASP A 68 -4.43 20.00 21.02
C ASP A 68 -3.72 18.66 21.26
N LEU A 69 -3.18 18.46 22.46
CA LEU A 69 -2.57 17.19 22.86
C LEU A 69 -3.62 16.08 22.91
N ALA A 70 -4.80 16.34 23.50
CA ALA A 70 -5.90 15.38 23.55
C ALA A 70 -6.38 14.99 22.14
N PHE A 71 -6.44 15.96 21.21
CA PHE A 71 -6.74 15.66 19.81
C PHE A 71 -5.67 14.76 19.18
N ALA A 72 -4.38 15.05 19.41
CA ALA A 72 -3.28 14.25 18.88
C ALA A 72 -3.30 12.81 19.41
N GLU A 73 -3.46 12.63 20.72
CA GLU A 73 -3.55 11.33 21.39
C GLU A 73 -4.80 10.54 20.96
N SER A 74 -5.92 11.23 20.68
CA SER A 74 -7.13 10.56 20.16
C SER A 74 -6.90 9.95 18.78
N ARG A 75 -5.94 10.46 18.01
CA ARG A 75 -5.68 10.08 16.61
C ARG A 75 -4.51 9.12 16.45
N ILE A 76 -3.43 9.28 17.22
CA ILE A 76 -2.24 8.42 17.18
C ILE A 76 -2.30 7.44 18.33
N ARG A 77 -2.73 6.21 18.04
CA ARG A 77 -3.02 5.20 19.07
C ARG A 77 -2.17 3.95 18.84
N PRO A 78 -1.31 3.54 19.78
CA PRO A 78 -0.51 2.33 19.63
C PRO A 78 -1.35 1.07 19.48
N GLU A 79 -2.53 1.03 20.08
CA GLU A 79 -3.45 -0.12 20.04
C GLU A 79 -3.94 -0.41 18.62
N THR A 80 -4.46 0.63 17.93
CA THR A 80 -4.98 0.46 16.57
C THR A 80 -3.85 0.26 15.55
N ILE A 81 -2.70 0.93 15.74
CA ILE A 81 -1.50 0.74 14.92
C ILE A 81 -0.95 -0.69 15.04
N ALA A 82 -0.93 -1.27 16.24
CA ALA A 82 -0.54 -2.65 16.48
C ALA A 82 -1.56 -3.64 15.89
N ALA A 83 -2.86 -3.37 16.05
CA ALA A 83 -3.92 -4.20 15.48
C ALA A 83 -3.87 -4.23 13.94
N GLU A 84 -3.54 -3.10 13.31
CA GLU A 84 -3.44 -2.97 11.85
C GLU A 84 -2.42 -3.96 11.26
N ASP A 85 -1.29 -4.21 11.94
CA ASP A 85 -0.29 -5.21 11.49
C ASP A 85 -0.91 -6.62 11.40
N ILE A 86 -1.66 -7.01 12.43
CA ILE A 86 -2.29 -8.32 12.51
C ILE A 86 -3.45 -8.44 11.52
N LEU A 87 -4.25 -7.39 11.38
CA LEU A 87 -5.36 -7.34 10.41
C LEU A 87 -4.85 -7.43 8.96
N HIS A 88 -3.64 -6.94 8.66
CA HIS A 88 -2.99 -7.23 7.38
C HIS A 88 -2.63 -8.71 7.23
N ASP A 89 -2.08 -9.35 8.25
CA ASP A 89 -1.64 -10.76 8.20
C ASP A 89 -2.83 -11.73 8.10
N LEU A 90 -3.95 -11.39 8.76
CA LEU A 90 -5.22 -12.11 8.68
C LEU A 90 -5.98 -11.85 7.38
N GLY A 91 -5.61 -10.81 6.62
CA GLY A 91 -6.30 -10.44 5.39
C GLY A 91 -7.60 -9.65 5.59
N ALA A 92 -7.78 -8.99 6.75
CA ALA A 92 -8.86 -8.03 6.96
C ALA A 92 -8.54 -6.67 6.33
N PHE A 93 -7.27 -6.31 6.15
CA PHE A 93 -6.86 -5.15 5.36
C PHE A 93 -6.36 -5.60 3.98
N SER A 94 -6.91 -4.98 2.93
CA SER A 94 -6.82 -5.53 1.58
C SER A 94 -5.83 -4.81 0.67
N ILE A 95 -5.47 -3.56 1.00
CA ILE A 95 -4.63 -2.70 0.17
C ILE A 95 -3.54 -2.01 1.00
N MET A 96 -2.36 -1.84 0.41
CA MET A 96 -1.27 -1.00 0.90
C MET A 96 -1.08 0.18 -0.05
N ALA A 97 -1.08 1.40 0.48
CA ALA A 97 -0.88 2.64 -0.27
C ALA A 97 0.18 3.52 0.42
N SER A 98 0.56 4.63 -0.22
CA SER A 98 1.56 5.54 0.35
C SER A 98 0.95 6.60 1.25
N ASP A 99 0.05 7.43 0.70
CA ASP A 99 -0.28 8.81 1.11
C ASP A 99 0.83 9.84 0.82
N SER A 100 1.24 9.91 -0.44
CA SER A 100 2.49 10.56 -0.83
C SER A 100 2.62 12.01 -0.35
N GLN A 101 3.57 12.26 0.55
CA GLN A 101 3.87 13.57 1.17
C GLN A 101 2.70 14.18 1.97
N ALA A 102 1.71 13.38 2.35
CA ALA A 102 0.56 13.79 3.14
C ALA A 102 0.32 12.74 4.24
N MET A 103 1.29 12.56 5.13
CA MET A 103 1.38 11.41 6.06
C MET A 103 1.69 10.09 5.35
N GLY A 104 2.65 10.11 4.42
CA GLY A 104 3.02 8.92 3.64
C GLY A 104 4.24 9.05 2.75
N ARG A 105 4.85 7.90 2.41
CA ARG A 105 6.15 7.82 1.70
C ARG A 105 6.01 7.11 0.35
N VAL A 106 6.06 7.84 -0.76
CA VAL A 106 5.75 7.28 -2.10
C VAL A 106 6.65 6.10 -2.52
N GLY A 107 7.93 6.12 -2.13
CA GLY A 107 8.91 5.09 -2.49
C GLY A 107 8.86 3.81 -1.63
N GLU A 108 8.00 3.76 -0.61
CA GLU A 108 8.09 2.74 0.44
C GLU A 108 6.88 1.78 0.49
N VAL A 109 5.89 1.90 -0.41
CA VAL A 109 4.72 1.01 -0.40
C VAL A 109 5.10 -0.47 -0.44
N VAL A 110 5.99 -0.84 -1.39
CA VAL A 110 6.44 -2.22 -1.54
C VAL A 110 7.26 -2.67 -0.34
N ILE A 111 8.25 -1.87 0.09
CA ILE A 111 9.16 -2.24 1.17
C ILE A 111 8.43 -2.42 2.50
N ARG A 112 7.48 -1.52 2.81
CA ARG A 112 6.69 -1.53 4.04
C ARG A 112 5.74 -2.72 4.08
N THR A 113 5.18 -3.10 2.93
CA THR A 113 4.37 -4.32 2.80
C THR A 113 5.18 -5.56 3.22
N TRP A 114 6.42 -5.69 2.74
CA TRP A 114 7.27 -6.84 3.04
C TRP A 114 7.86 -6.80 4.46
N GLN A 115 8.13 -5.60 5.01
CA GLN A 115 8.50 -5.44 6.41
C GLN A 115 7.37 -5.87 7.36
N THR A 116 6.11 -5.52 7.05
CA THR A 116 4.95 -6.01 7.80
C THR A 116 4.80 -7.52 7.68
N ALA A 117 4.91 -8.10 6.48
CA ALA A 117 4.88 -9.55 6.30
C ALA A 117 5.98 -10.26 7.12
N HIS A 118 7.19 -9.70 7.14
CA HIS A 118 8.31 -10.21 7.92
C HIS A 118 8.03 -10.17 9.43
N LYS A 119 7.63 -9.00 9.96
CA LYS A 119 7.33 -8.86 11.39
C LYS A 119 6.25 -9.86 11.82
N MET A 120 5.20 -10.01 11.02
CA MET A 120 4.12 -10.95 11.30
C MET A 120 4.57 -12.41 11.22
N ARG A 121 5.47 -12.76 10.29
CA ARG A 121 6.10 -14.09 10.27
C ARG A 121 6.91 -14.38 11.53
N VAL A 122 7.66 -13.38 12.02
CA VAL A 122 8.50 -13.50 13.23
C VAL A 122 7.64 -13.69 14.47
N GLN A 123 6.61 -12.86 14.65
CA GLN A 123 5.81 -12.85 15.88
C GLN A 123 4.67 -13.88 15.89
N ARG A 124 4.06 -14.18 14.73
CA ARG A 124 2.88 -15.04 14.63
C ARG A 124 3.15 -16.41 14.01
N GLY A 125 4.36 -16.65 13.53
CA GLY A 125 4.72 -17.90 12.89
C GLY A 125 4.10 -18.08 11.50
N GLN A 126 3.89 -19.33 11.10
CA GLN A 126 3.36 -19.70 9.80
C GLN A 126 1.83 -19.48 9.76
N LEU A 127 1.30 -19.00 8.62
CA LEU A 127 -0.16 -18.86 8.45
C LEU A 127 -0.83 -20.24 8.40
N LEU A 128 -2.11 -20.29 8.81
CA LEU A 128 -2.89 -21.53 8.81
C LEU A 128 -3.11 -22.09 7.40
N GLU A 129 -3.19 -21.21 6.40
CA GLU A 129 -3.40 -21.56 4.99
C GLU A 129 -2.12 -22.00 4.28
N GLU A 130 -0.97 -21.90 4.95
CA GLU A 130 0.33 -22.21 4.36
C GLU A 130 0.54 -23.73 4.27
N THR A 131 1.12 -24.19 3.16
CA THR A 131 1.41 -25.62 2.95
C THR A 131 2.88 -25.85 2.64
N GLY A 132 3.50 -26.79 3.36
CA GLY A 132 4.94 -27.09 3.27
C GLY A 132 5.82 -26.15 4.10
N LYS A 133 7.14 -26.23 3.89
CA LYS A 133 8.17 -25.46 4.62
C LYS A 133 8.55 -24.18 3.87
N ASN A 134 7.62 -23.26 3.74
CA ASN A 134 7.78 -22.00 3.01
C ASN A 134 6.76 -20.95 3.53
N ASP A 135 6.76 -19.76 2.94
CA ASP A 135 5.86 -18.65 3.25
C ASP A 135 5.08 -18.18 2.00
N ASN A 136 4.76 -19.10 1.08
CA ASN A 136 4.19 -18.76 -0.22
C ASN A 136 2.80 -18.15 -0.12
N PHE A 137 1.92 -18.68 0.73
CA PHE A 137 0.58 -18.13 0.93
C PHE A 137 0.66 -16.73 1.55
N ARG A 138 1.53 -16.53 2.56
CA ARG A 138 1.79 -15.17 3.09
C ARG A 138 2.30 -14.25 1.98
N ALA A 139 3.28 -14.68 1.18
CA ALA A 139 3.80 -13.87 0.08
C ALA A 139 2.71 -13.49 -0.94
N LYS A 140 1.84 -14.44 -1.32
CA LYS A 140 0.68 -14.19 -2.19
C LYS A 140 -0.33 -13.22 -1.57
N ARG A 141 -0.63 -13.37 -0.27
CA ARG A 141 -1.52 -12.46 0.47
C ARG A 141 -0.99 -11.03 0.45
N TYR A 142 0.30 -10.84 0.70
CA TYR A 142 0.90 -9.51 0.79
C TYR A 142 1.18 -8.85 -0.56
N ILE A 143 1.64 -9.59 -1.58
CA ILE A 143 1.84 -9.01 -2.92
C ILE A 143 0.52 -8.53 -3.55
N ALA A 144 -0.60 -9.19 -3.25
CA ALA A 144 -1.91 -8.78 -3.73
C ALA A 144 -2.32 -7.38 -3.23
N LYS A 145 -1.81 -6.95 -2.07
CA LYS A 145 -2.17 -5.67 -1.42
C LYS A 145 -1.70 -4.44 -2.19
N TYR A 146 -0.65 -4.55 -3.01
CA TYR A 146 -0.14 -3.43 -3.82
C TYR A 146 -0.15 -3.73 -5.33
N THR A 147 -0.72 -4.86 -5.75
CA THR A 147 -0.84 -5.23 -7.17
C THR A 147 -2.30 -5.38 -7.57
N ILE A 148 -2.92 -6.54 -7.35
CA ILE A 148 -4.25 -6.85 -7.89
C ILE A 148 -5.39 -6.19 -7.11
N ASN A 149 -5.31 -6.07 -5.79
CA ASN A 149 -6.42 -5.51 -5.00
C ASN A 149 -6.64 -4.00 -5.26
N PRO A 150 -5.59 -3.15 -5.35
CA PRO A 150 -5.77 -1.77 -5.80
C PRO A 150 -6.39 -1.70 -7.20
N ALA A 151 -5.96 -2.58 -8.11
CA ALA A 151 -6.48 -2.60 -9.48
C ALA A 151 -7.97 -3.00 -9.52
N ILE A 152 -8.39 -3.96 -8.69
CA ILE A 152 -9.81 -4.34 -8.55
C ILE A 152 -10.61 -3.18 -7.97
N ALA A 153 -10.17 -2.61 -6.84
CA ALA A 153 -10.90 -1.55 -6.13
C ALA A 153 -11.15 -0.32 -7.01
N HIS A 154 -10.23 0.01 -7.91
CA HIS A 154 -10.33 1.14 -8.83
C HIS A 154 -10.80 0.78 -10.25
N GLY A 155 -11.20 -0.48 -10.49
CA GLY A 155 -11.84 -0.88 -11.75
C GLY A 155 -10.91 -0.90 -12.96
N ILE A 156 -9.65 -1.27 -12.76
CA ILE A 156 -8.58 -1.33 -13.78
C ILE A 156 -7.88 -2.70 -13.84
N SER A 157 -8.42 -3.71 -13.13
CA SER A 157 -7.82 -5.04 -12.97
C SER A 157 -7.75 -5.85 -14.26
N ASP A 158 -8.47 -5.46 -15.31
CA ASP A 158 -8.37 -6.05 -16.64
C ASP A 158 -7.16 -5.55 -17.43
N GLN A 159 -6.60 -4.40 -17.05
CA GLN A 159 -5.45 -3.81 -17.72
C GLN A 159 -4.13 -4.07 -16.99
N VAL A 160 -4.15 -4.05 -15.65
CA VAL A 160 -2.94 -4.09 -14.80
C VAL A 160 -3.16 -4.89 -13.51
N GLY A 161 -2.14 -4.96 -12.66
CA GLY A 161 -2.24 -5.49 -11.30
C GLY A 161 -1.79 -6.94 -11.12
N SER A 162 -1.42 -7.63 -12.19
CA SER A 162 -0.89 -9.01 -12.12
C SER A 162 -0.21 -9.42 -13.43
N ILE A 163 0.55 -10.51 -13.37
CA ILE A 163 1.15 -11.14 -14.56
C ILE A 163 0.15 -12.18 -15.10
N GLU A 164 -0.75 -11.71 -15.96
CA GLU A 164 -1.79 -12.52 -16.61
C GLU A 164 -1.86 -12.18 -18.11
N VAL A 165 -2.18 -13.18 -18.93
CA VAL A 165 -2.29 -12.99 -20.39
C VAL A 165 -3.36 -11.94 -20.71
N GLY A 166 -3.04 -11.02 -21.62
CA GLY A 166 -3.93 -9.94 -22.04
C GLY A 166 -3.78 -8.62 -21.28
N LYS A 167 -3.09 -8.62 -20.12
CA LYS A 167 -2.78 -7.39 -19.38
C LYS A 167 -1.55 -6.68 -19.96
N MET A 168 -1.42 -5.40 -19.61
CA MET A 168 -0.26 -4.59 -19.98
C MET A 168 1.02 -5.18 -19.37
N ALA A 169 2.09 -5.24 -20.16
CA ALA A 169 3.39 -5.78 -19.74
C ALA A 169 4.16 -4.80 -18.83
N ASP A 170 3.56 -4.49 -17.68
CA ASP A 170 4.14 -3.71 -16.60
C ASP A 170 4.79 -4.65 -15.59
N LEU A 171 6.12 -4.79 -15.68
CA LEU A 171 6.87 -5.81 -14.96
C LEU A 171 8.02 -5.17 -14.19
N VAL A 172 8.34 -5.75 -13.03
CA VAL A 172 9.50 -5.34 -12.23
C VAL A 172 10.38 -6.55 -12.00
N ILE A 173 11.67 -6.41 -12.34
CA ILE A 173 12.65 -7.48 -12.27
C ILE A 173 13.52 -7.22 -11.06
N TRP A 174 13.63 -8.22 -10.20
CA TRP A 174 14.35 -8.13 -8.93
C TRP A 174 15.50 -9.12 -8.91
N HIS A 175 16.67 -8.67 -8.47
CA HIS A 175 17.65 -9.59 -7.93
C HIS A 175 17.17 -10.02 -6.52
N PRO A 176 17.17 -11.32 -6.15
CA PRO A 176 16.60 -11.78 -4.87
C PRO A 176 17.13 -11.04 -3.64
N ALA A 177 18.43 -10.72 -3.60
CA ALA A 177 19.04 -9.96 -2.50
C ALA A 177 18.52 -8.52 -2.34
N PHE A 178 17.82 -7.96 -3.34
CA PHE A 178 17.27 -6.61 -3.34
C PHE A 178 15.75 -6.59 -3.51
N PHE A 179 15.09 -7.75 -3.44
CA PHE A 179 13.65 -7.88 -3.61
C PHE A 179 12.89 -6.95 -2.66
N GLY A 180 11.97 -6.16 -3.21
CA GLY A 180 11.16 -5.18 -2.48
C GLY A 180 11.88 -3.88 -2.12
N VAL A 181 13.20 -3.79 -2.33
CA VAL A 181 14.03 -2.64 -1.94
C VAL A 181 14.49 -1.81 -3.13
N LYS A 182 15.29 -2.40 -4.02
CA LYS A 182 15.87 -1.73 -5.20
C LYS A 182 15.74 -2.63 -6.43
N PRO A 183 14.81 -2.36 -7.36
CA PRO A 183 14.61 -3.20 -8.53
C PRO A 183 15.79 -3.11 -9.49
N GLN A 184 16.04 -4.17 -10.27
CA GLN A 184 17.07 -4.15 -11.31
C GLN A 184 16.56 -3.44 -12.57
N LEU A 185 15.34 -3.77 -12.99
CA LEU A 185 14.67 -3.20 -14.17
C LEU A 185 13.20 -2.94 -13.85
N ILE A 186 12.67 -1.86 -14.40
CA ILE A 186 11.23 -1.55 -14.42
C ILE A 186 10.82 -1.47 -15.89
N VAL A 187 9.84 -2.27 -16.27
CA VAL A 187 9.28 -2.37 -17.62
C VAL A 187 7.86 -1.81 -17.60
N LYS A 188 7.53 -0.97 -18.57
CA LYS A 188 6.20 -0.39 -18.80
C LYS A 188 5.76 -0.72 -20.21
N GLY A 189 4.62 -1.39 -20.37
CA GLY A 189 4.08 -1.76 -21.68
C GLY A 189 5.11 -2.44 -22.62
N GLY A 190 6.01 -3.26 -22.05
CA GLY A 190 7.06 -3.96 -22.81
C GLY A 190 8.37 -3.19 -23.03
N PHE A 191 8.48 -1.93 -22.60
CA PHE A 191 9.72 -1.13 -22.69
C PHE A 191 10.36 -0.93 -21.31
N ILE A 192 11.68 -1.01 -21.22
CA ILE A 192 12.40 -0.65 -20.00
C ILE A 192 12.29 0.86 -19.79
N VAL A 193 11.69 1.29 -18.67
CA VAL A 193 11.54 2.70 -18.30
C VAL A 193 12.59 3.16 -17.29
N GLN A 194 13.10 2.24 -16.46
CA GLN A 194 14.10 2.54 -15.46
C GLN A 194 14.97 1.30 -15.20
N ALA A 195 16.27 1.49 -14.97
CA ALA A 195 17.20 0.41 -14.68
C ALA A 195 18.34 0.87 -13.78
N ALA A 196 18.90 -0.09 -13.02
CA ALA A 196 20.18 0.08 -12.35
C ALA A 196 21.31 0.13 -13.40
N MET A 197 21.95 1.28 -13.56
CA MET A 197 22.91 1.55 -14.63
C MET A 197 24.15 2.27 -14.11
N GLY A 198 25.32 1.74 -14.48
CA GLY A 198 26.64 2.26 -14.13
C GLY A 198 27.05 3.55 -14.85
N ASP A 199 28.35 3.79 -14.92
CA ASP A 199 28.94 4.86 -15.73
C ASP A 199 28.66 4.65 -17.23
N ALA A 200 28.11 5.68 -17.88
CA ALA A 200 27.74 5.64 -19.29
C ALA A 200 28.95 5.68 -20.23
N ASN A 201 30.12 6.14 -19.77
CA ASN A 201 31.36 6.16 -20.55
C ASN A 201 32.23 4.91 -20.31
N ALA A 202 31.83 4.01 -19.42
CA ALA A 202 32.57 2.79 -19.16
C ALA A 202 32.42 1.78 -20.31
N SER A 203 33.33 0.80 -20.37
CA SER A 203 33.34 -0.21 -21.45
C SER A 203 32.17 -1.21 -21.38
N ILE A 204 31.49 -1.32 -20.24
CA ILE A 204 30.36 -2.22 -19.95
C ILE A 204 29.41 -1.50 -18.95
N PRO A 205 28.15 -1.93 -18.74
CA PRO A 205 27.15 -1.13 -17.99
C PRO A 205 27.21 -1.25 -16.45
N THR A 206 28.12 -2.06 -15.91
CA THR A 206 28.24 -2.39 -14.48
C THR A 206 29.29 -1.63 -13.66
N PRO A 207 30.26 -0.88 -14.22
CA PRO A 207 31.20 -0.08 -13.44
C PRO A 207 30.49 1.04 -12.71
N GLN A 208 30.98 1.34 -11.51
CA GLN A 208 30.39 2.34 -10.62
C GLN A 208 30.51 3.76 -11.20
N PRO A 209 29.58 4.68 -10.85
CA PRO A 209 28.47 4.51 -9.92
C PRO A 209 27.19 3.94 -10.57
N ILE A 210 26.64 2.88 -9.96
CA ILE A 210 25.36 2.28 -10.34
C ILE A 210 24.21 3.03 -9.64
N LEU A 211 23.36 3.69 -10.44
CA LEU A 211 22.19 4.42 -9.98
C LEU A 211 20.94 3.95 -10.74
N GLN A 212 19.75 4.20 -10.19
CA GLN A 212 18.51 4.05 -10.96
C GLN A 212 18.41 5.19 -11.97
N ARG A 213 18.44 4.86 -13.27
CA ARG A 213 18.41 5.85 -14.35
C ARG A 213 17.20 5.61 -15.26
N PRO A 214 16.56 6.68 -15.76
CA PRO A 214 15.52 6.55 -16.78
C PRO A 214 16.11 5.94 -18.06
N MET A 215 15.34 5.07 -18.71
CA MET A 215 15.70 4.34 -19.92
C MET A 215 14.80 4.77 -21.09
N PHE A 216 15.00 4.22 -22.28
CA PHE A 216 14.27 4.62 -23.49
C PHE A 216 12.74 4.64 -23.36
N GLY A 217 12.16 3.76 -22.54
CA GLY A 217 10.73 3.73 -22.28
C GLY A 217 10.18 5.02 -21.63
N ALA A 218 11.03 5.81 -20.99
CA ALA A 218 10.65 7.06 -20.32
C ALA A 218 10.73 8.31 -21.23
N PHE A 219 11.25 8.19 -22.46
CA PHE A 219 11.58 9.35 -23.30
C PHE A 219 10.73 9.46 -24.57
N GLY A 220 10.59 10.69 -25.06
CA GLY A 220 9.95 11.00 -26.33
C GLY A 220 8.47 10.58 -26.35
N ARG A 221 8.08 9.82 -27.38
CA ARG A 221 6.70 9.36 -27.59
C ARG A 221 6.44 7.96 -27.02
N VAL A 222 7.45 7.25 -26.52
CA VAL A 222 7.29 5.89 -25.99
C VAL A 222 6.31 5.84 -24.81
N PRO A 223 6.28 6.82 -23.86
CA PRO A 223 5.26 6.84 -22.81
C PRO A 223 3.83 6.93 -23.34
N ASN A 224 3.62 7.45 -24.56
CA ASN A 224 2.28 7.58 -25.16
C ASN A 224 1.74 6.23 -25.65
N THR A 225 2.62 5.29 -26.02
CA THR A 225 2.23 3.98 -26.57
C THR A 225 2.31 2.85 -25.55
N THR A 226 3.07 3.02 -24.47
CA THR A 226 3.34 1.99 -23.44
C THR A 226 2.52 2.18 -22.16
N SER A 227 1.72 3.24 -22.10
CA SER A 227 0.87 3.57 -20.96
C SER A 227 -0.51 4.00 -21.44
N CYS A 228 -1.48 3.94 -20.54
CA CYS A 228 -2.81 4.49 -20.74
C CYS A 228 -3.11 5.56 -19.67
N THR A 229 -4.17 6.34 -19.92
CA THR A 229 -4.79 7.20 -18.91
C THR A 229 -6.15 6.60 -18.58
N PHE A 230 -6.37 6.26 -17.32
CA PHE A 230 -7.67 5.78 -16.85
C PHE A 230 -8.63 6.93 -16.63
N VAL A 231 -9.85 6.83 -17.14
CA VAL A 231 -10.87 7.88 -17.10
C VAL A 231 -12.23 7.30 -16.72
N SER A 232 -13.22 8.14 -16.43
CA SER A 232 -14.60 7.67 -16.30
C SER A 232 -15.20 7.33 -17.67
N GLN A 233 -16.20 6.45 -17.73
CA GLN A 233 -16.93 6.18 -18.97
C GLN A 233 -17.51 7.47 -19.58
N ALA A 234 -18.11 8.33 -18.76
CA ALA A 234 -18.65 9.61 -19.21
C ALA A 234 -17.59 10.53 -19.82
N SER A 235 -16.36 10.54 -19.29
CA SER A 235 -15.25 11.29 -19.88
C SER A 235 -14.89 10.77 -21.27
N LEU A 236 -14.88 9.45 -21.45
CA LEU A 236 -14.61 8.83 -22.74
C LEU A 236 -15.72 9.17 -23.75
N ASP A 237 -17.00 9.09 -23.33
CA ASP A 237 -18.16 9.42 -24.15
C ASP A 237 -18.21 10.90 -24.56
N CYS A 238 -17.61 11.79 -23.74
CA CYS A 238 -17.43 13.20 -24.06
C CYS A 238 -16.19 13.48 -24.94
N GLU A 239 -15.50 12.47 -25.45
CA GLU A 239 -14.34 12.63 -26.35
C GLU A 239 -13.23 13.54 -25.77
N ILE A 240 -12.99 13.49 -24.45
CA ILE A 240 -12.00 14.38 -23.80
C ILE A 240 -10.58 14.19 -24.35
N GLY A 241 -10.29 13.02 -24.94
CA GLY A 241 -9.02 12.73 -25.59
C GLY A 241 -8.73 13.71 -26.72
N ASP A 242 -9.72 13.96 -27.58
CA ASP A 242 -9.59 14.87 -28.72
C ASP A 242 -9.62 16.33 -28.25
N GLN A 243 -10.52 16.67 -27.34
CA GLN A 243 -10.64 18.03 -26.81
C GLN A 243 -9.35 18.52 -26.14
N LEU A 244 -8.73 17.65 -25.32
CA LEU A 244 -7.49 17.95 -24.60
C LEU A 244 -6.23 17.55 -25.38
N LYS A 245 -6.38 16.99 -26.59
CA LYS A 245 -5.28 16.50 -27.45
C LYS A 245 -4.37 15.49 -26.73
N LEU A 246 -4.96 14.62 -25.92
CA LEU A 246 -4.23 13.61 -25.15
C LEU A 246 -3.59 12.59 -26.09
N GLN A 247 -2.34 12.24 -25.80
CA GLN A 247 -1.55 11.35 -26.66
C GLN A 247 -1.58 9.89 -26.20
N LYS A 248 -1.92 9.65 -24.93
CA LYS A 248 -2.05 8.29 -24.37
C LYS A 248 -3.46 7.74 -24.67
N PRO A 249 -3.60 6.45 -24.96
CA PRO A 249 -4.89 5.77 -24.99
C PRO A 249 -5.67 6.02 -23.70
N LEU A 250 -6.95 6.36 -23.83
CA LEU A 250 -7.86 6.48 -22.71
C LEU A 250 -8.58 5.15 -22.49
N ILE A 251 -8.63 4.69 -21.25
CA ILE A 251 -9.33 3.46 -20.87
C ILE A 251 -10.35 3.79 -19.78
N PRO A 252 -11.64 3.44 -19.95
CA PRO A 252 -12.63 3.71 -18.93
C PRO A 252 -12.49 2.73 -17.76
N VAL A 253 -12.54 3.23 -16.53
CA VAL A 253 -12.66 2.38 -15.34
C VAL A 253 -14.01 1.69 -15.31
N ARG A 254 -14.07 0.44 -14.83
CA ARG A 254 -15.30 -0.36 -14.83
C ARG A 254 -15.50 -1.15 -13.55
N SER A 255 -16.75 -1.54 -13.28
CA SER A 255 -17.11 -2.46 -12.19
C SER A 255 -16.77 -1.98 -10.77
N CYS A 256 -16.60 -0.68 -10.52
CA CYS A 256 -16.25 -0.15 -9.19
C CYS A 256 -17.41 -0.12 -8.16
N ARG A 257 -18.63 -0.52 -8.55
CA ARG A 257 -19.86 -0.32 -7.75
C ARG A 257 -20.48 -1.60 -7.20
N SER A 258 -20.07 -2.75 -7.71
CA SER A 258 -20.58 -4.07 -7.34
C SER A 258 -19.59 -4.89 -6.51
N LEU A 259 -18.49 -4.26 -6.05
CA LEU A 259 -17.44 -4.92 -5.30
C LEU A 259 -17.79 -4.97 -3.81
N SER A 260 -17.26 -6.00 -3.18
CA SER A 260 -17.32 -6.28 -1.76
C SER A 260 -15.95 -6.73 -1.25
N LYS A 261 -15.83 -6.89 0.06
CA LYS A 261 -14.63 -7.46 0.69
C LYS A 261 -14.29 -8.84 0.15
N ALA A 262 -15.29 -9.62 -0.27
CA ALA A 262 -15.11 -10.96 -0.85
C ALA A 262 -14.27 -10.96 -2.14
N ASP A 263 -14.27 -9.86 -2.88
CA ASP A 263 -13.56 -9.71 -4.15
C ASP A 263 -12.05 -9.42 -3.96
N MET A 264 -11.60 -9.17 -2.72
CA MET A 264 -10.21 -8.86 -2.41
C MET A 264 -9.38 -10.15 -2.32
N VAL A 265 -8.52 -10.36 -3.33
CA VAL A 265 -7.72 -11.58 -3.51
C VAL A 265 -6.85 -11.83 -2.28
N HIS A 266 -7.03 -13.00 -1.67
CA HIS A 266 -6.36 -13.46 -0.43
C HIS A 266 -6.55 -12.56 0.80
N ASN A 267 -7.41 -11.54 0.72
CA ASN A 267 -7.58 -10.49 1.73
C ASN A 267 -9.07 -10.15 1.92
N ASN A 268 -9.87 -11.19 2.08
CA ASN A 268 -11.33 -11.14 2.16
C ASN A 268 -11.87 -11.51 3.55
N TYR A 269 -11.02 -11.56 4.57
CA TYR A 269 -11.46 -11.84 5.93
C TYR A 269 -12.33 -10.69 6.45
N LEU A 270 -13.47 -11.02 7.05
CA LEU A 270 -14.49 -10.07 7.50
C LEU A 270 -14.75 -10.27 9.01
N PRO A 271 -13.82 -9.83 9.87
CA PRO A 271 -13.95 -9.98 11.32
C PRO A 271 -15.06 -9.10 11.90
N ALA A 272 -15.67 -9.53 13.00
CA ALA A 272 -16.38 -8.64 13.90
C ALA A 272 -15.35 -7.83 14.70
N ILE A 273 -15.24 -6.53 14.42
CA ILE A 273 -14.28 -5.64 15.07
C ILE A 273 -14.95 -4.85 16.19
N GLU A 274 -14.33 -4.87 17.35
CA GLU A 274 -14.68 -4.02 18.49
C GLU A 274 -13.48 -3.14 18.84
N VAL A 275 -13.76 -1.92 19.28
CA VAL A 275 -12.74 -0.97 19.76
C VAL A 275 -13.26 -0.38 21.05
N HIS A 276 -12.51 -0.52 22.14
CA HIS A 276 -12.89 0.06 23.42
C HIS A 276 -12.75 1.59 23.36
N PRO A 277 -13.76 2.38 23.77
CA PRO A 277 -13.74 3.83 23.60
C PRO A 277 -12.74 4.56 24.48
N GLU A 278 -12.31 3.95 25.60
CA GLU A 278 -11.35 4.56 26.54
C GLU A 278 -9.94 3.98 26.46
N THR A 279 -9.78 2.65 26.35
CA THR A 279 -8.47 1.97 26.27
C THR A 279 -7.98 1.78 24.84
N TYR A 280 -8.83 2.01 23.82
CA TYR A 280 -8.54 1.83 22.39
C TYR A 280 -8.17 0.39 21.98
N GLU A 281 -8.28 -0.57 22.89
CA GLU A 281 -8.06 -1.98 22.62
C GLU A 281 -8.96 -2.47 21.48
N VAL A 282 -8.33 -3.14 20.51
CA VAL A 282 -9.01 -3.67 19.33
C VAL A 282 -9.18 -5.18 19.48
N LEU A 283 -10.41 -5.65 19.32
CA LEU A 283 -10.73 -7.07 19.29
C LEU A 283 -11.24 -7.45 17.89
N ALA A 284 -10.83 -8.62 17.40
CA ALA A 284 -11.41 -9.28 16.23
C ALA A 284 -11.98 -10.64 16.63
N ASP A 285 -13.28 -10.82 16.40
CA ASP A 285 -14.02 -12.03 16.79
C ASP A 285 -13.80 -12.38 18.28
N GLY A 286 -13.77 -11.35 19.13
CA GLY A 286 -13.52 -11.48 20.58
C GLY A 286 -12.05 -11.68 20.99
N ASN A 287 -11.10 -11.69 20.06
CA ASN A 287 -9.67 -11.86 20.35
C ASN A 287 -8.95 -10.51 20.31
N LEU A 288 -8.22 -10.17 21.38
CA LEU A 288 -7.39 -8.97 21.45
C LEU A 288 -6.30 -8.99 20.36
N LEU A 289 -6.22 -7.91 19.58
CA LEU A 289 -5.23 -7.71 18.54
C LEU A 289 -4.13 -6.78 19.01
N THR A 290 -3.04 -7.34 19.51
CA THR A 290 -1.86 -6.58 19.93
C THR A 290 -0.57 -7.27 19.51
N CYS A 291 0.47 -6.49 19.22
CA CYS A 291 1.79 -6.99 18.90
C CYS A 291 2.89 -6.02 19.35
N GLU A 292 4.05 -6.57 19.70
CA GLU A 292 5.19 -5.76 20.12
C GLU A 292 5.75 -4.92 18.96
N PRO A 293 6.21 -3.69 19.22
CA PRO A 293 6.91 -2.89 18.23
C PRO A 293 8.23 -3.56 17.82
N ALA A 294 8.56 -3.53 16.52
CA ALA A 294 9.86 -4.00 16.06
C ALA A 294 10.98 -2.98 16.39
N GLU A 295 12.08 -3.45 16.97
CA GLU A 295 13.30 -2.65 17.22
C GLU A 295 14.16 -2.50 15.95
N LEU A 296 14.20 -3.55 15.13
CA LEU A 296 14.98 -3.61 13.89
C LEU A 296 14.12 -4.17 12.77
N LEU A 297 14.32 -3.65 11.56
CA LEU A 297 13.64 -4.14 10.36
C LEU A 297 14.64 -4.62 9.29
N PRO A 298 14.29 -5.66 8.53
CA PRO A 298 14.98 -5.93 7.27
C PRO A 298 14.69 -4.81 6.28
N MET A 299 15.36 -4.84 5.13
CA MET A 299 15.10 -3.88 4.05
C MET A 299 15.27 -2.40 4.49
N ALA A 300 16.17 -2.14 5.45
CA ALA A 300 16.46 -0.82 6.01
C ALA A 300 17.97 -0.48 5.84
N GLN A 301 18.67 -0.17 6.93
CA GLN A 301 20.07 0.33 6.97
C GLN A 301 21.07 -0.39 6.06
N ARG A 302 20.89 -1.70 5.81
CA ARG A 302 21.77 -2.48 4.93
C ARG A 302 21.79 -1.96 3.48
N TYR A 303 20.70 -1.35 3.01
CA TYR A 303 20.49 -1.07 1.59
C TYR A 303 20.52 0.41 1.24
N PHE A 304 20.36 1.30 2.21
CA PHE A 304 20.23 2.74 1.97
C PHE A 304 21.46 3.49 2.48
N LEU A 305 21.85 4.51 1.73
CA LEU A 305 22.97 5.39 2.10
C LEU A 305 22.57 6.36 3.22
N PHE A 306 21.27 6.69 3.29
CA PHE A 306 20.61 7.53 4.28
C PHE A 306 19.29 6.89 4.67
#